data_AF-A0A4Y2FSM5-F1
#
_entry.id   AF-A0A4Y2FSM5-F1
#
_cell.length_a   1.000
_cell.length_b   1.000
_cell.length_c   1.000
_cell.angle_alpha   90.00
_cell.angle_beta   90.00
_cell.angle_gamma   90.00
#
_symmetry.space_group_name_H-M   'P 1'
#
loop_
_entity.id
_entity.type
_entity.pdbx_description
1 polymer ?
#
loop_
_entity_poly.entity_id
_entity_poly.type
_entity_poly.pdbx_seq_one_letter_code
_entity_poly.pdbx_strand_id
1 'polypeptide(L)'
;MEQGVGSAFCFFGEQQELITEWQGQLSPKNSIFQVELIALQEAVKYAQNHQTQVKIWSNSQSSLKALLNQKSNSSIARSIQDYLYNTHNIRLDWLDHVGHLGSDKADELAKEAITSKKAAVLTVPLPRSSAKQDLKQRALAKWQSRWDDGINGSSTYEIIKKVGL
;
A
#
# COMPACT_ATOMS: atom_id res chain seq x y z
N MET A 1 -15.88 3.68 -12.42
CA MET A 1 -15.57 3.18 -11.07
C MET A 1 -14.05 3.12 -10.98
N GLU A 2 -13.44 3.85 -10.05
CA GLU A 2 -12.01 3.69 -9.79
C GLU A 2 -11.78 2.25 -9.32
N GLN A 3 -10.99 1.48 -10.08
CA GLN A 3 -10.64 0.12 -9.72
C GLN A 3 -9.77 0.17 -8.46
N GLY A 4 -10.08 -0.66 -7.46
CA GLY A 4 -9.29 -0.76 -6.23
C GLY A 4 -7.84 -1.18 -6.51
N VAL A 5 -7.02 -1.18 -5.47
CA VAL A 5 -5.64 -1.68 -5.56
C VAL A 5 -5.54 -3.01 -4.83
N GLY A 6 -4.90 -3.99 -5.45
CA GLY A 6 -4.79 -5.34 -4.91
C GLY A 6 -3.46 -5.59 -4.21
N SER A 7 -3.51 -6.35 -3.12
CA SER A 7 -2.39 -6.82 -2.31
C SER A 7 -2.44 -8.34 -2.27
N ALA A 8 -1.31 -9.02 -2.34
CA ALA A 8 -1.28 -10.47 -2.28
C ALA A 8 0.04 -11.01 -1.73
N PHE A 9 -0.02 -12.21 -1.16
CA PHE A 9 1.17 -13.05 -0.96
C PHE A 9 0.86 -14.48 -1.39
N CYS A 10 1.91 -15.23 -1.70
CA CYS A 10 1.85 -16.66 -1.99
C CYS A 10 2.97 -17.37 -1.23
N PHE A 11 2.71 -18.62 -0.86
CA PHE A 11 3.66 -19.48 -0.16
C PHE A 11 3.85 -20.77 -0.96
N PHE A 12 5.10 -21.06 -1.28
CA PHE A 12 5.51 -22.24 -2.01
C PHE A 12 6.21 -23.23 -1.08
N GLY A 13 5.91 -24.51 -1.26
CA GLY A 13 6.61 -25.60 -0.59
C GLY A 13 7.99 -25.87 -1.18
N GLU A 14 8.68 -26.87 -0.62
CA GLU A 14 10.02 -27.27 -1.08
C GLU A 14 10.02 -27.80 -2.52
N GLN A 15 8.88 -28.31 -3.01
CA GLN A 15 8.73 -28.86 -4.36
C GLN A 15 8.20 -27.80 -5.35
N GLN A 16 8.25 -26.51 -4.98
CA GLN A 16 7.71 -25.38 -5.75
C GLN A 16 6.20 -25.48 -6.04
N GLU A 17 5.49 -26.23 -5.22
CA GLU A 17 4.04 -26.30 -5.22
C GLU A 17 3.46 -25.12 -4.44
N LEU A 18 2.39 -24.52 -4.97
CA LEU A 18 1.67 -23.47 -4.26
C LEU A 18 0.88 -24.08 -3.11
N ILE A 19 1.31 -23.83 -1.87
CA ILE A 19 0.67 -24.35 -0.66
C ILE A 19 -0.45 -23.41 -0.21
N THR A 20 -0.20 -22.10 -0.23
CA THR A 20 -1.20 -21.11 0.15
C THR A 20 -1.05 -19.80 -0.61
N GLU A 21 -2.13 -19.06 -0.66
CA GLU A 21 -2.19 -17.73 -1.23
C GLU A 21 -3.18 -16.88 -0.44
N TRP A 22 -2.96 -15.58 -0.49
CA TRP A 22 -3.84 -14.60 0.08
C TRP A 22 -3.97 -13.41 -0.85
N GLN A 23 -5.18 -12.87 -0.95
CA GLN A 23 -5.54 -11.74 -1.78
C GLN A 23 -6.39 -10.75 -0.98
N GLY A 24 -6.02 -9.49 -1.05
CA GLY A 24 -6.73 -8.37 -0.45
C GLY A 24 -6.97 -7.25 -1.45
N GLN A 25 -8.16 -6.66 -1.40
CA GLN A 25 -8.52 -5.47 -2.16
C GLN A 25 -8.58 -4.26 -1.23
N LEU A 26 -7.87 -3.19 -1.58
CA LEU A 26 -7.88 -1.92 -0.86
C LEU A 26 -8.53 -0.83 -1.74
N SER A 27 -8.83 0.31 -1.10
CA SER A 27 -9.37 1.48 -1.79
C SER A 27 -8.39 2.00 -2.85
N PRO A 28 -8.86 2.51 -4.00
CA PRO A 28 -8.00 3.18 -5.00
C PRO A 28 -7.20 4.36 -4.43
N LYS A 29 -7.61 4.90 -3.28
CA LYS A 29 -6.92 5.99 -2.60
C LYS A 29 -5.73 5.55 -1.73
N ASN A 30 -5.56 4.24 -1.51
CA ASN A 30 -4.41 3.70 -0.81
C ASN A 30 -3.17 3.72 -1.72
N SER A 31 -2.01 4.05 -1.14
CA SER A 31 -0.75 4.08 -1.90
C SER A 31 -0.19 2.67 -2.11
N ILE A 32 0.57 2.45 -3.19
CA ILE A 32 1.31 1.19 -3.44
C ILE A 32 2.13 0.75 -2.23
N PHE A 33 2.81 1.68 -1.56
CA PHE A 33 3.54 1.40 -0.32
C PHE A 33 2.69 0.78 0.80
N GLN A 34 1.42 1.19 0.95
CA GLN A 34 0.52 0.58 1.93
C GLN A 34 0.10 -0.83 1.50
N VAL A 35 -0.17 -1.01 0.21
CA VAL A 35 -0.56 -2.29 -0.38
C VAL A 35 0.54 -3.33 -0.18
N GLU A 36 1.79 -2.97 -0.46
CA GLU A 36 2.96 -3.83 -0.29
C GLU A 36 3.23 -4.15 1.18
N LEU A 37 3.08 -3.18 2.08
CA LEU A 37 3.18 -3.42 3.52
C LEU A 37 2.09 -4.37 4.03
N ILE A 38 0.87 -4.28 3.50
CA ILE A 38 -0.21 -5.19 3.89
C ILE A 38 0.08 -6.62 3.43
N ALA A 39 0.57 -6.82 2.21
CA ALA A 39 1.00 -8.13 1.73
C ALA A 39 2.06 -8.74 2.64
N LEU A 40 3.07 -7.93 3.01
CA LEU A 40 4.11 -8.35 3.96
C LEU A 40 3.55 -8.66 5.35
N GLN A 41 2.60 -7.86 5.84
CA GLN A 41 1.99 -8.09 7.14
C GLN A 41 1.26 -9.44 7.18
N GLU A 42 0.48 -9.76 6.17
CA GLU A 42 -0.24 -11.04 6.10
C GLU A 42 0.71 -12.21 5.90
N ALA A 43 1.77 -12.06 5.09
CA ALA A 43 2.81 -13.08 4.94
C ALA A 43 3.54 -13.35 6.28
N VAL A 44 3.87 -12.30 7.04
CA VAL A 44 4.51 -12.44 8.36
C VAL A 44 3.56 -13.11 9.35
N LYS A 45 2.30 -12.67 9.45
CA LYS A 45 1.29 -13.32 10.32
C LYS A 45 1.11 -14.79 9.98
N TYR A 46 1.06 -15.12 8.68
CA TYR A 46 1.00 -16.50 8.23
C TYR A 46 2.24 -17.26 8.71
N ALA A 47 3.45 -16.74 8.45
CA ALA A 47 4.70 -17.37 8.85
C ALA A 47 4.84 -17.55 10.37
N GLN A 48 4.33 -16.63 11.19
CA GLN A 48 4.35 -16.74 12.66
C GLN A 48 3.56 -17.96 13.17
N ASN A 49 2.48 -18.31 12.47
CA ASN A 49 1.66 -19.47 12.84
C ASN A 49 2.33 -20.80 12.42
N HIS A 50 3.44 -20.76 11.68
CA HIS A 50 4.16 -21.94 11.21
C HIS A 50 5.49 -22.05 11.96
N GLN A 51 5.77 -23.24 12.53
CA GLN A 51 6.93 -23.47 13.41
C GLN A 51 8.27 -23.64 12.68
N THR A 52 8.27 -23.70 11.35
CA THR A 52 9.47 -23.89 10.53
C THR A 52 10.14 -22.56 10.22
N GLN A 53 11.42 -22.62 9.84
CA GLN A 53 12.12 -21.44 9.35
C GLN A 53 11.53 -20.99 8.01
N VAL A 54 10.94 -19.78 7.98
CA VAL A 54 10.29 -19.24 6.78
C VAL A 54 11.12 -18.10 6.21
N LYS A 55 11.35 -18.14 4.91
CA LYS A 55 11.97 -17.06 4.15
C LYS A 55 10.90 -16.30 3.37
N ILE A 56 10.68 -15.04 3.71
CA ILE A 56 9.75 -14.15 3.03
C ILE A 56 10.54 -13.25 2.08
N TRP A 57 10.12 -13.25 0.82
CA TRP A 57 10.70 -12.41 -0.21
C TRP A 57 9.74 -11.28 -0.53
N SER A 58 10.23 -10.03 -0.53
CA SER A 58 9.46 -8.87 -0.96
C SER A 58 10.10 -8.23 -2.17
N ASN A 59 9.28 -7.85 -3.14
CA ASN A 59 9.67 -7.04 -4.29
C ASN A 59 9.71 -5.52 -3.97
N SER A 60 9.19 -5.11 -2.81
CA SER A 60 9.16 -3.71 -2.39
C SER A 60 10.37 -3.32 -1.56
N GLN A 61 11.37 -2.73 -2.20
CA GLN A 61 12.50 -2.12 -1.49
C GLN A 61 12.04 -1.03 -0.50
N SER A 62 10.97 -0.30 -0.84
CA SER A 62 10.45 0.77 0.01
C SER A 62 9.86 0.23 1.31
N SER A 63 9.13 -0.89 1.23
CA SER A 63 8.59 -1.58 2.40
C SER A 63 9.70 -2.16 3.27
N LEU A 64 10.68 -2.85 2.68
CA LEU A 64 11.83 -3.39 3.44
C LEU A 64 12.63 -2.28 4.14
N LYS A 65 12.90 -1.16 3.46
CA LYS A 65 13.56 0.01 4.08
C LYS A 65 12.72 0.59 5.22
N ALA A 66 11.39 0.60 5.09
CA ALA A 66 10.51 1.06 6.16
C ALA A 66 10.52 0.13 7.39
N LEU A 67 10.71 -1.17 7.20
CA LEU A 67 10.86 -2.14 8.29
C LEU A 67 12.23 -2.03 8.98
N LEU A 68 13.29 -1.63 8.27
CA LEU A 68 14.59 -1.35 8.88
C LEU A 68 14.61 -0.03 9.66
N ASN A 69 13.69 0.90 9.37
CA ASN A 69 13.59 2.18 10.06
C ASN A 69 12.85 2.05 11.40
N GLN A 70 13.60 2.09 12.51
CA GLN A 70 13.06 2.03 13.87
C GLN A 70 12.07 3.17 14.21
N LYS A 71 12.13 4.29 13.48
CA LYS A 71 11.26 5.46 13.66
C LYS A 71 10.20 5.56 12.56
N SER A 72 9.76 4.43 12.01
CA SER A 72 8.79 4.42 10.92
C SER A 72 7.47 5.09 11.34
N ASN A 73 7.04 6.08 10.55
CA ASN A 73 5.76 6.77 10.77
C ASN A 73 4.54 5.89 10.42
N SER A 74 4.74 4.83 9.64
CA SER A 74 3.68 3.89 9.25
C SER A 74 3.32 2.97 10.42
N SER A 75 2.05 2.95 10.82
CA SER A 75 1.55 2.02 11.84
C SER A 75 1.61 0.57 11.38
N ILE A 76 1.42 0.31 10.08
CA ILE A 76 1.50 -1.04 9.50
C ILE A 76 2.94 -1.56 9.58
N ALA A 77 3.92 -0.72 9.22
CA ALA A 77 5.33 -1.09 9.32
C ALA A 77 5.74 -1.39 10.78
N ARG A 78 5.27 -0.59 11.75
CA ARG A 78 5.50 -0.85 13.18
C ARG A 78 4.89 -2.17 13.64
N SER A 79 3.66 -2.46 13.24
CA SER A 79 3.04 -3.75 13.54
C SER A 79 3.84 -4.93 12.97
N ILE A 80 4.38 -4.81 11.75
CA ILE A 80 5.25 -5.85 11.17
C ILE A 80 6.54 -5.98 11.97
N GLN A 81 7.18 -4.88 12.36
CA GLN A 81 8.37 -4.89 13.21
C GLN A 81 8.10 -5.61 14.53
N ASP A 82 6.96 -5.36 15.17
CA ASP A 82 6.55 -6.03 16.40
C ASP A 82 6.37 -7.55 16.19
N TYR A 83 5.75 -7.96 15.08
CA TYR A 83 5.63 -9.37 14.73
C TYR A 83 6.99 -10.04 14.52
N LEU A 84 7.88 -9.41 13.75
CA LEU A 84 9.23 -9.93 13.50
C LEU A 84 10.07 -10.01 14.78
N TYR A 85 9.95 -9.03 15.67
CA TYR A 85 10.67 -9.03 16.95
C TYR A 85 10.28 -10.23 17.83
N ASN A 86 9.01 -10.64 17.78
CA ASN A 86 8.50 -11.78 18.55
C ASN A 86 8.78 -13.14 17.89
N THR A 87 9.42 -13.19 16.72
CA THR A 87 9.50 -14.40 15.90
C THR A 87 10.88 -14.58 15.28
N HIS A 88 11.66 -15.52 15.80
CA HIS A 88 13.06 -15.72 15.43
C HIS A 88 13.29 -16.59 14.18
N ASN A 89 12.23 -17.23 13.66
CA ASN A 89 12.28 -18.15 12.53
C ASN A 89 11.93 -17.50 11.17
N ILE A 90 11.67 -16.18 11.13
CA ILE A 90 11.35 -15.46 9.89
C ILE A 90 12.58 -14.71 9.38
N ARG A 91 12.94 -14.90 8.12
CA ARG A 91 13.94 -14.08 7.41
C ARG A 91 13.28 -13.31 6.28
N LEU A 92 13.54 -12.01 6.21
CA LEU A 92 13.10 -11.14 5.13
C LEU A 92 14.26 -10.90 4.17
N ASP A 93 14.02 -11.09 2.88
CA ASP A 93 14.96 -10.73 1.82
C ASP A 93 14.25 -9.97 0.69
N TRP A 94 15.06 -9.21 -0.05
CA TRP A 94 14.61 -8.55 -1.28
C TRP A 94 14.74 -9.49 -2.47
N LEU A 95 13.71 -9.54 -3.30
CA LEU A 95 13.70 -10.24 -4.57
C LEU A 95 13.35 -9.25 -5.68
N ASP A 96 14.06 -9.31 -6.80
CA ASP A 96 13.69 -8.49 -7.95
C ASP A 96 12.44 -9.06 -8.64
N HIS A 97 11.68 -8.19 -9.30
CA HIS A 97 10.36 -8.55 -9.86
C HIS A 97 10.42 -9.59 -10.98
N VAL A 98 11.57 -9.77 -11.65
CA VAL A 98 11.62 -10.45 -12.96
C VAL A 98 12.11 -11.89 -12.85
N GLY A 99 11.27 -12.82 -13.31
CA GLY A 99 11.67 -14.20 -13.61
C GLY A 99 11.68 -15.16 -12.43
N HIS A 100 11.03 -14.79 -11.31
CA HIS A 100 10.86 -15.67 -10.17
C HIS A 100 9.39 -16.05 -10.00
N LEU A 101 9.12 -17.36 -9.98
CA LEU A 101 7.77 -17.95 -9.90
C LEU A 101 6.87 -17.29 -8.84
N GLY A 102 7.41 -17.09 -7.64
CA GLY A 102 6.65 -16.47 -6.54
C GLY A 102 6.35 -14.98 -6.74
N SER A 103 7.23 -14.23 -7.41
CA SER A 103 6.99 -12.81 -7.69
C SER A 103 5.90 -12.67 -8.76
N ASP A 104 6.04 -13.43 -9.84
CA ASP A 104 5.06 -13.44 -10.94
C ASP A 104 3.67 -13.86 -10.43
N LYS A 105 3.63 -14.88 -9.55
CA LYS A 105 2.37 -15.33 -8.95
C LYS A 105 1.76 -14.29 -8.01
N ALA A 106 2.55 -13.63 -7.16
CA ALA A 106 2.05 -12.58 -6.30
C ALA A 106 1.48 -11.39 -7.09
N ASP A 107 2.13 -11.01 -8.20
CA ASP A 107 1.66 -9.93 -9.08
C ASP A 107 0.37 -10.33 -9.84
N GLU A 108 0.25 -11.58 -10.28
CA GLU A 108 -1.00 -12.13 -10.82
C GLU A 108 -2.14 -12.05 -9.79
N LEU A 109 -1.86 -12.53 -8.57
CA LEU A 109 -2.84 -12.55 -7.48
C LEU A 109 -3.27 -11.14 -7.07
N ALA A 110 -2.35 -10.18 -7.03
CA ALA A 110 -2.67 -8.79 -6.74
C ALA A 110 -3.58 -8.17 -7.82
N LYS A 111 -3.38 -8.50 -9.10
CA LYS A 111 -4.27 -8.05 -10.18
C LYS A 111 -5.65 -8.70 -10.08
N GLU A 112 -5.71 -10.00 -9.81
CA GLU A 112 -6.96 -10.71 -9.61
C GLU A 112 -7.73 -10.18 -8.39
N ALA A 113 -7.05 -9.77 -7.33
CA ALA A 113 -7.69 -9.23 -6.12
C ALA A 113 -8.57 -8.00 -6.39
N ILE A 114 -8.32 -7.27 -7.49
CA ILE A 114 -9.09 -6.08 -7.87
C ILE A 114 -10.45 -6.45 -8.48
N THR A 115 -10.55 -7.61 -9.13
CA THR A 115 -11.73 -8.04 -9.88
C THR A 115 -12.48 -9.19 -9.22
N SER A 116 -11.79 -9.96 -8.37
CA SER A 116 -12.33 -11.16 -7.72
C SER A 116 -13.18 -10.83 -6.50
N LYS A 117 -14.33 -11.52 -6.38
CA LYS A 117 -15.17 -11.50 -5.17
C LYS A 117 -14.58 -12.29 -4.01
N LYS A 118 -13.53 -13.09 -4.25
CA LYS A 118 -12.87 -13.90 -3.22
C LYS A 118 -11.88 -13.10 -2.39
N ALA A 119 -11.38 -11.98 -2.92
CA ALA A 119 -10.40 -11.15 -2.23
C ALA A 119 -11.01 -10.50 -0.99
N ALA A 120 -10.24 -10.45 0.09
CA ALA A 120 -10.65 -9.76 1.31
C ALA A 120 -10.71 -8.25 1.06
N VAL A 121 -11.85 -7.61 1.32
CA VAL A 121 -11.96 -6.15 1.22
C VAL A 121 -11.39 -5.51 2.49
N LEU A 122 -10.27 -4.80 2.36
CA LEU A 122 -9.54 -4.23 3.47
C LEU A 122 -9.76 -2.73 3.57
N THR A 123 -10.17 -2.29 4.76
CA THR A 123 -10.29 -0.86 5.07
C THR A 123 -9.00 -0.38 5.74
N VAL A 124 -8.08 0.15 4.94
CA VAL A 124 -6.81 0.71 5.43
C VAL A 124 -6.91 2.23 5.49
N PRO A 125 -6.64 2.88 6.64
CA PRO A 125 -6.65 4.33 6.76
C PRO A 125 -5.74 4.97 5.71
N LEU A 126 -6.23 6.05 5.09
CA LEU A 126 -5.46 6.75 4.07
C LEU A 126 -4.21 7.42 4.65
N PRO A 127 -3.13 7.56 3.88
CA PRO A 127 -1.95 8.28 4.33
C PRO A 127 -2.31 9.72 4.72
N ARG A 128 -1.68 10.24 5.77
CA ARG A 128 -1.86 11.64 6.19
C ARG A 128 -1.58 12.64 5.06
N SER A 129 -0.61 12.33 4.20
CA SER A 129 -0.31 13.11 2.99
C SER A 129 -1.50 13.17 2.03
N SER A 130 -2.16 12.04 1.79
CA SER A 130 -3.35 11.95 0.95
C SER A 130 -4.50 12.77 1.52
N ALA A 131 -4.79 12.63 2.82
CA ALA A 131 -5.79 13.46 3.50
C ALA A 131 -5.46 14.96 3.44
N LYS A 132 -4.19 15.33 3.64
CA LYS A 132 -3.73 16.73 3.53
C LYS A 132 -3.88 17.27 2.10
N GLN A 133 -3.58 16.45 1.10
CA GLN A 133 -3.75 16.81 -0.31
C GLN A 133 -5.23 17.01 -0.66
N ASP A 134 -6.11 16.12 -0.22
CA ASP A 134 -7.57 16.25 -0.42
C ASP A 134 -8.10 17.54 0.22
N LEU A 135 -7.71 17.83 1.46
CA LEU A 135 -8.07 19.09 2.13
C LEU A 135 -7.55 20.32 1.37
N LYS A 136 -6.30 20.28 0.88
CA LYS A 136 -5.72 21.36 0.06
C LYS A 136 -6.53 21.56 -1.22
N GLN A 137 -6.90 20.49 -1.91
CA GLN A 137 -7.70 20.57 -3.14
C GLN A 137 -9.09 21.16 -2.88
N ARG A 138 -9.77 20.75 -1.82
CA ARG A 138 -11.07 21.33 -1.43
C ARG A 138 -10.97 22.81 -1.07
N ALA A 139 -9.92 23.19 -0.35
CA ALA A 139 -9.66 24.58 0.01
C ALA A 139 -9.40 25.43 -1.26
N LEU A 140 -8.56 24.93 -2.17
CA LEU A 140 -8.31 25.56 -3.46
C LEU A 140 -9.59 25.71 -4.29
N ALA A 141 -10.41 24.66 -4.41
CA ALA A 141 -11.66 24.72 -5.16
C ALA A 141 -12.62 25.77 -4.59
N LYS A 142 -12.76 25.82 -3.26
CA LYS A 142 -13.59 26.82 -2.59
C LYS A 142 -13.05 28.24 -2.76
N TRP A 143 -11.74 28.41 -2.74
CA TRP A 143 -11.11 29.71 -2.99
C TRP A 143 -11.27 30.13 -4.46
N GLN A 144 -11.08 29.20 -5.39
CA GLN A 144 -11.25 29.45 -6.81
C GLN A 144 -12.68 29.90 -7.12
N SER A 145 -13.71 29.21 -6.61
CA SER A 145 -15.10 29.65 -6.80
C SER A 145 -15.33 31.06 -6.25
N ARG A 146 -14.80 31.40 -5.07
CA ARG A 146 -14.91 32.77 -4.54
C ARG A 146 -14.18 33.81 -5.37
N TRP A 147 -13.10 33.42 -6.03
CA TRP A 147 -12.31 34.28 -6.89
C TRP A 147 -13.03 34.52 -8.23
N ASP A 148 -13.64 33.47 -8.78
CA ASP A 148 -14.42 33.53 -10.01
C ASP A 148 -15.73 34.31 -9.84
N ASP A 149 -16.39 34.18 -8.67
CA ASP A 149 -17.67 34.83 -8.34
C ASP A 149 -17.51 36.24 -7.71
N GLY A 150 -16.27 36.69 -7.52
CA GLY A 150 -15.95 37.93 -6.82
C GLY A 150 -16.21 39.19 -7.66
N ILE A 151 -17.13 40.04 -7.22
CA ILE A 151 -17.44 41.32 -7.90
C ILE A 151 -16.33 42.37 -7.67
N ASN A 152 -15.59 42.26 -6.57
CA ASN A 152 -14.50 43.18 -6.20
C ASN A 152 -13.14 42.59 -6.60
N GLY A 153 -12.28 43.38 -7.27
CA GLY A 153 -10.93 42.95 -7.68
C GLY A 153 -10.82 42.46 -9.13
N SER A 154 -11.77 42.83 -9.99
CA SER A 154 -11.82 42.45 -11.42
C SER A 154 -10.51 42.68 -12.18
N SER A 155 -9.83 43.80 -11.94
CA SER A 155 -8.53 44.11 -12.55
C SER A 155 -7.42 43.12 -12.14
N THR A 156 -7.47 42.59 -10.91
CA THR A 156 -6.51 41.57 -10.43
C THR A 156 -6.87 40.18 -10.94
N TYR A 157 -8.17 39.88 -11.08
CA TYR A 157 -8.67 38.63 -11.67
C TYR A 157 -8.27 38.48 -13.15
N GLU A 158 -8.28 39.57 -13.92
CA GLU A 158 -7.86 39.55 -15.32
C GLU A 158 -6.41 39.05 -15.50
N ILE A 159 -5.55 39.36 -14.52
CA ILE A 159 -4.13 38.99 -14.51
C ILE A 159 -3.92 37.61 -13.88
N ILE A 160 -4.58 37.33 -12.74
CA ILE A 160 -4.43 36.08 -12.00
C ILE A 160 -5.77 35.34 -12.04
N LYS A 161 -5.93 34.41 -12.99
CA LYS A 161 -7.17 33.65 -13.16
C LYS A 161 -7.28 32.41 -12.27
N LYS A 162 -6.16 31.94 -11.71
CA LYS A 162 -6.12 30.76 -10.85
C LYS A 162 -5.50 31.08 -9.51
N VAL A 163 -6.18 30.70 -8.43
CA VAL A 163 -5.66 30.84 -7.07
C VAL A 163 -4.78 29.65 -6.70
N GLY A 164 -3.78 29.89 -5.87
CA GLY A 164 -2.80 28.90 -5.43
C GLY A 164 -2.57 28.93 -3.91
N LEU A 165 -2.20 27.78 -3.35
CA LEU A 165 -1.84 27.55 -1.95
C LEU A 165 -0.43 26.98 -1.85
#